data_AF-A0A9E5QMZ1-F1
#
_entry.id   AF-A0A9E5QMZ1-F1
#
_cell.length_a   1.000
_cell.length_b   1.000
_cell.length_c   1.000
_cell.angle_alpha   90.00
_cell.angle_beta   90.00
_cell.angle_gamma   90.00
#
_symmetry.space_group_name_H-M   'P 1'
#
loop_
_entity.id
_entity.type
_entity.pdbx_description
1 polymer ?
#
loop_
_entity_poly.entity_id
_entity_poly.type
_entity_poly.pdbx_seq_one_letter_code
_entity_poly.pdbx_strand_id
1 'polypeptide(L)'
;MARKLKQSQIKALVKRKGIQKHGNSLRYKMSIKKGDTVQVIAGDDKGKVGEVLATLPARNMVIVEGVNIVTRHMKPQREGETGKIDTREGPIHVSKVMAYSRKESVASRIGYTFTAEGRKVRFLKATGEQLD
;
A
#
# COMPACT_ATOMS: atom_id res chain seq x y z
N MET A 1 2.24 43.09 -1.35
CA MET A 1 3.49 42.31 -1.34
C MET A 1 3.27 40.97 -0.63
N ALA A 2 3.38 39.85 -1.32
CA ALA A 2 3.30 38.53 -0.68
C ALA A 2 4.52 38.33 0.22
N ARG A 3 4.29 38.23 1.54
CA ARG A 3 5.33 38.04 2.56
C ARG A 3 6.02 36.70 2.28
N LYS A 4 7.23 36.71 1.72
CA LYS A 4 8.04 35.49 1.52
C LYS A 4 8.15 34.79 2.88
N LEU A 5 7.59 33.58 2.97
CA LEU A 5 7.69 32.75 4.16
C LEU A 5 9.16 32.56 4.51
N LYS A 6 9.53 32.72 5.79
CA LYS A 6 10.89 32.45 6.26
C LYS A 6 11.24 30.98 5.94
N GLN A 7 12.51 30.68 5.63
CA GLN A 7 12.95 29.32 5.29
C GLN A 7 12.54 28.27 6.36
N SER A 8 12.47 28.66 7.63
CA SER A 8 11.98 27.83 8.73
C SER A 8 10.49 27.48 8.61
N GLN A 9 9.64 28.43 8.20
CA GLN A 9 8.21 28.21 7.96
C GLN A 9 7.98 27.33 6.73
N ILE A 10 8.77 27.52 5.66
CA ILE A 10 8.75 26.63 4.49
C ILE A 10 9.14 25.20 4.89
N LYS A 11 10.21 25.03 5.69
CA LYS A 11 10.68 23.71 6.16
C LYS A 11 9.65 22.99 7.03
N ALA A 12 8.91 23.70 7.89
CA ALA A 12 7.84 23.14 8.70
C ALA A 12 6.62 22.71 7.85
N LEU A 13 6.30 23.47 6.80
CA LEU A 13 5.17 23.20 5.90
C LEU A 13 5.46 22.03 4.94
N VAL A 14 6.70 21.93 4.43
CA VAL A 14 7.27 20.80 3.68
C VAL A 14 7.19 19.51 4.52
N LYS A 15 7.55 19.57 5.81
CA LYS A 15 7.53 18.42 6.73
C LYS A 15 6.12 17.89 7.04
N ARG A 16 5.10 18.77 7.08
CA ARG A 16 3.70 18.39 7.33
C ARG A 16 2.97 17.86 6.08
N LYS A 17 3.31 18.33 4.89
CA LYS A 17 2.65 17.93 3.63
C LYS A 17 3.31 16.74 2.92
N GLY A 18 4.43 16.22 3.42
CA GLY A 18 5.15 15.12 2.75
C GLY A 18 5.72 15.52 1.38
N ILE A 19 6.02 16.80 1.19
CA ILE A 19 6.56 17.36 -0.05
C ILE A 19 8.08 17.46 0.11
N GLN A 20 8.85 16.98 -0.87
CA GLN A 20 10.29 17.16 -0.97
C GLN A 20 10.62 18.62 -1.29
N LYS A 21 11.84 19.07 -0.97
CA LYS A 21 12.30 20.44 -1.22
C LYS A 21 12.15 20.91 -2.69
N HIS A 22 12.01 19.98 -3.64
CA HIS A 22 11.87 20.24 -5.08
C HIS A 22 10.43 20.17 -5.61
N GLY A 23 9.40 20.12 -4.74
CA GLY A 23 7.99 20.05 -5.15
C GLY A 23 7.44 18.65 -5.41
N ASN A 24 8.30 17.61 -5.41
CA ASN A 24 7.87 16.22 -5.55
C ASN A 24 7.35 15.64 -4.22
N SER A 25 6.39 14.72 -4.24
CA SER A 25 5.97 14.01 -3.03
C SER A 25 7.05 13.03 -2.55
N LEU A 26 7.20 12.87 -1.23
CA LEU A 26 7.98 11.79 -0.63
C LEU A 26 7.24 10.47 -0.87
N ARG A 27 7.81 9.58 -1.69
CA ARG A 27 7.26 8.24 -1.96
C ARG A 27 8.25 7.19 -1.47
N TYR A 28 7.75 6.25 -0.67
CA TYR A 28 8.51 5.08 -0.25
C TYR A 28 8.61 4.09 -1.41
N LYS A 29 9.80 3.50 -1.59
CA LYS A 29 10.01 2.42 -2.56
C LYS A 29 9.39 1.14 -1.99
N MET A 30 8.31 0.66 -2.59
CA MET A 30 7.61 -0.56 -2.17
C MET A 30 7.92 -1.72 -3.11
N SER A 31 7.96 -2.94 -2.55
CA SER A 31 8.19 -4.16 -3.33
C SER A 31 6.89 -4.80 -3.85
N ILE A 32 5.76 -4.45 -3.23
CA ILE A 32 4.41 -4.94 -3.54
C ILE A 32 3.72 -3.95 -4.49
N LYS A 33 3.05 -4.47 -5.51
CA LYS A 33 2.27 -3.73 -6.50
C LYS A 33 0.77 -4.04 -6.35
N LYS A 34 -0.06 -3.24 -7.01
CA LYS A 34 -1.51 -3.51 -7.12
C LYS A 34 -1.70 -4.80 -7.92
N GLY A 35 -2.62 -5.66 -7.48
CA GLY A 35 -2.90 -6.95 -8.10
C GLY A 35 -2.00 -8.11 -7.63
N ASP A 36 -0.97 -7.84 -6.82
CA ASP A 36 -0.20 -8.92 -6.21
C ASP A 36 -1.08 -9.65 -5.17
N THR A 37 -0.97 -10.98 -5.09
CA THR A 37 -1.54 -11.75 -3.97
C THR A 37 -0.54 -11.75 -2.82
N VAL A 38 -1.03 -11.42 -1.61
CA VAL A 38 -0.21 -11.32 -0.41
C VAL A 38 -0.82 -12.07 0.76
N GLN A 39 0.03 -12.52 1.67
CA GLN A 39 -0.35 -13.07 2.97
C GLN A 39 0.07 -12.13 4.09
N VAL A 40 -0.78 -11.97 5.10
CA VAL A 40 -0.48 -11.21 6.31
C VAL A 40 0.42 -12.05 7.25
N ILE A 41 1.59 -11.53 7.57
CA ILE A 41 2.60 -12.19 8.43
C ILE A 41 2.32 -11.95 9.91
N ALA A 42 1.85 -10.74 10.25
CA ALA A 42 1.71 -10.27 11.63
C ALA A 42 0.57 -9.26 11.79
N GLY A 43 -0.02 -9.24 12.99
CA GLY A 43 -1.21 -8.46 13.33
C GLY A 43 -2.44 -9.34 13.56
N ASP A 44 -3.59 -8.71 13.70
CA ASP A 44 -4.85 -9.40 14.03
C ASP A 44 -5.32 -10.32 12.89
N ASP A 45 -5.06 -9.91 11.65
CA ASP A 45 -5.40 -10.67 10.43
C ASP A 45 -4.31 -11.66 10.00
N LYS A 46 -3.43 -12.10 10.90
CA LYS A 46 -2.32 -13.01 10.57
C LYS A 46 -2.80 -14.28 9.87
N GLY A 47 -2.11 -14.65 8.79
CA GLY A 47 -2.38 -15.86 8.00
C GLY A 47 -3.39 -15.67 6.87
N LYS A 48 -4.20 -14.59 6.91
CA LYS A 48 -5.13 -14.28 5.81
C LYS A 48 -4.36 -13.97 4.52
N VAL A 49 -4.88 -14.47 3.41
CA VAL A 49 -4.38 -14.24 2.05
C VAL A 49 -5.41 -13.40 1.31
N GLY A 50 -4.95 -12.38 0.59
CA GLY A 50 -5.82 -11.51 -0.19
C GLY A 50 -5.08 -10.83 -1.33
N GLU A 51 -5.83 -10.23 -2.25
CA GLU A 51 -5.29 -9.42 -3.34
C GLU A 51 -5.09 -7.97 -2.90
N VAL A 52 -4.04 -7.32 -3.41
CA VAL A 52 -3.76 -5.91 -3.15
C VAL A 52 -4.63 -5.02 -4.05
N LEU A 53 -5.67 -4.41 -3.47
CA LEU A 53 -6.58 -3.49 -4.15
C LEU A 53 -5.91 -2.15 -4.51
N ALA A 54 -5.12 -1.62 -3.58
CA ALA A 54 -4.44 -0.35 -3.76
C ALA A 54 -3.14 -0.28 -2.96
N THR A 55 -2.18 0.47 -3.48
CA THR A 55 -0.94 0.78 -2.77
C THR A 55 -0.88 2.27 -2.47
N LEU A 56 -0.38 2.62 -1.28
CA LEU A 56 -0.25 4.00 -0.79
C LEU A 56 1.24 4.33 -0.55
N PRO A 57 2.01 4.65 -1.61
CA PRO A 57 3.46 4.87 -1.51
C PRO A 57 3.84 6.04 -0.61
N ALA A 58 2.97 7.02 -0.42
CA ALA A 58 3.23 8.17 0.45
C ALA A 58 3.23 7.80 1.94
N ARG A 59 2.55 6.71 2.31
CA ARG A 59 2.40 6.27 3.70
C ARG A 59 3.01 4.90 3.97
N ASN A 60 3.62 4.26 2.96
CA ASN A 60 4.16 2.91 3.03
C ASN A 60 3.11 1.86 3.47
N MET A 61 1.89 1.99 2.95
CA MET A 61 0.75 1.14 3.29
C MET A 61 0.12 0.53 2.03
N VAL A 62 -0.60 -0.57 2.20
CA VAL A 62 -1.36 -1.26 1.16
C VAL A 62 -2.76 -1.56 1.67
N ILE A 63 -3.74 -1.61 0.77
CA ILE A 63 -5.09 -2.06 1.07
C ILE A 63 -5.22 -3.45 0.45
N VAL A 64 -5.55 -4.43 1.28
CA VAL A 64 -5.68 -5.84 0.91
C VAL A 64 -7.12 -6.26 1.12
N GLU A 65 -7.66 -7.00 0.16
CA GLU A 65 -9.03 -7.52 0.23
C GLU A 65 -9.25 -8.38 1.48
N GLY A 66 -10.35 -8.13 2.21
CA GLY A 66 -10.74 -8.91 3.39
C GLY A 66 -9.84 -8.74 4.63
N VAL A 67 -8.89 -7.81 4.60
CA VAL A 67 -7.95 -7.54 5.70
C VAL A 67 -8.24 -6.16 6.32
N ASN A 68 -8.14 -6.06 7.64
CA ASN A 68 -8.34 -4.84 8.41
C ASN A 68 -9.69 -4.17 8.10
N ILE A 69 -10.78 -4.92 8.18
CA ILE A 69 -12.13 -4.41 7.88
C ILE A 69 -12.55 -3.41 8.97
N VAL A 70 -12.84 -2.19 8.55
CA VAL A 70 -13.30 -1.11 9.42
C VAL A 70 -14.75 -0.80 9.12
N THR A 71 -15.57 -0.76 10.17
CA THR A 71 -16.96 -0.33 10.08
C THR A 71 -17.06 1.18 10.22
N ARG A 72 -17.62 1.84 9.21
CA ARG A 72 -17.83 3.29 9.18
C ARG A 72 -19.32 3.61 9.12
N HIS A 73 -19.80 4.29 10.16
CA HIS A 73 -21.14 4.88 10.17
C HIS A 73 -21.13 6.15 9.32
N MET A 74 -21.85 6.13 8.20
CA MET A 74 -21.95 7.29 7.31
C MET A 74 -23.28 8.00 7.52
N LYS A 75 -23.19 9.28 7.89
CA LYS A 75 -24.35 10.17 7.94
C LYS A 75 -24.86 10.43 6.51
N PRO A 76 -26.17 10.57 6.32
CA PRO A 76 -26.73 10.90 5.01
C PRO A 76 -26.21 12.27 4.54
N GLN A 77 -25.94 12.38 3.23
CA GLN A 77 -25.42 13.61 2.63
C GLN A 77 -26.48 14.44 1.90
N ARG A 78 -27.60 13.82 1.54
CA ARG A 78 -28.71 14.45 0.82
C ARG A 78 -30.02 14.19 1.56
N GLU A 79 -30.95 15.14 1.46
CA GLU A 79 -32.33 14.93 1.94
C GLU A 79 -32.95 13.72 1.21
N GLY A 80 -33.51 12.79 2.00
CA GLY A 80 -34.09 11.54 1.50
C GLY A 80 -33.16 10.32 1.54
N GLU A 81 -31.87 10.48 1.82
CA GLU A 81 -30.97 9.34 2.05
C GLU A 81 -31.01 8.90 3.51
N THR A 82 -31.09 7.59 3.76
CA THR A 82 -30.92 7.02 5.11
C THR A 82 -29.44 6.85 5.43
N GLY A 83 -29.08 6.99 6.71
CA GLY A 83 -27.73 6.63 7.18
C GLY A 83 -27.42 5.17 6.87
N LYS A 84 -26.16 4.88 6.50
CA LYS A 84 -25.71 3.52 6.21
C LYS A 84 -24.47 3.16 7.02
N ILE A 85 -24.42 1.89 7.41
CA ILE A 85 -23.23 1.26 8.00
C ILE A 85 -22.44 0.67 6.83
N ASP A 86 -21.26 1.21 6.58
CA ASP A 86 -20.41 0.84 5.46
C ASP A 86 -19.16 0.13 5.99
N THR A 87 -18.90 -1.08 5.50
CA THR A 87 -17.71 -1.85 5.83
C THR A 87 -16.69 -1.71 4.72
N ARG A 88 -15.49 -1.23 5.06
CA ARG A 88 -14.40 -1.04 4.09
C ARG A 88 -13.10 -1.61 4.60
N GLU A 89 -12.25 -2.03 3.69
CA GLU A 89 -10.90 -2.50 3.97
C GLU A 89 -10.01 -1.31 4.36
N GLY A 90 -9.32 -1.47 5.48
CA GLY A 90 -8.36 -0.52 6.00
C GLY A 90 -6.96 -0.74 5.43
N PRO A 91 -6.12 0.30 5.41
CA PRO A 91 -4.72 0.14 5.04
C PRO A 91 -3.94 -0.66 6.09
N ILE A 92 -3.07 -1.55 5.63
CA ILE A 92 -2.07 -2.27 6.44
C ILE A 92 -0.66 -1.85 6.00
N HIS A 93 0.29 -1.85 6.95
CA HIS A 93 1.68 -1.49 6.63
C HIS A 93 2.35 -2.58 5.76
N VAL A 94 3.15 -2.18 4.77
CA VAL A 94 3.79 -3.08 3.80
C VAL A 94 4.65 -4.15 4.48
N SER A 95 5.27 -3.85 5.62
CA SER A 95 6.11 -4.83 6.34
C SER A 95 5.33 -5.98 6.97
N LYS A 96 4.00 -5.86 7.11
CA LYS A 96 3.15 -6.91 7.68
C LYS A 96 2.63 -7.89 6.62
N VAL A 97 2.97 -7.69 5.36
CA VAL A 97 2.53 -8.54 4.25
C VAL A 97 3.72 -9.13 3.50
N MET A 98 3.52 -10.35 2.98
CA MET A 98 4.48 -11.05 2.12
C MET A 98 3.81 -11.45 0.82
N ALA A 99 4.55 -11.47 -0.29
CA ALA A 99 4.02 -12.00 -1.55
C ALA A 99 3.72 -13.49 -1.41
N TYR A 100 2.61 -13.93 -1.98
CA TYR A 100 2.09 -15.28 -1.81
C TYR A 100 1.86 -15.93 -3.17
N SER A 101 2.39 -17.15 -3.36
CA SER A 101 2.06 -17.97 -4.53
C SER A 101 0.79 -18.76 -4.25
N ARG A 102 -0.25 -18.58 -5.07
CA ARG A 102 -1.45 -19.43 -5.01
C ARG A 102 -1.20 -20.86 -5.48
N LYS A 103 -0.15 -21.09 -6.28
CA LYS A 103 0.18 -22.42 -6.82
C LYS A 103 0.77 -23.32 -5.75
N GLU A 104 1.77 -22.82 -5.05
CA GLU A 104 2.50 -23.60 -4.04
C GLU A 104 1.99 -23.35 -2.62
N SER A 105 1.09 -22.39 -2.45
CA SER A 105 0.54 -21.97 -1.15
C SER A 105 1.61 -21.48 -0.16
N VAL A 106 2.73 -20.98 -0.67
CA VAL A 106 3.88 -20.49 0.12
C VAL A 106 3.99 -18.98 0.03
N ALA A 107 4.17 -18.33 1.18
CA ALA A 107 4.59 -16.93 1.27
C ALA A 107 6.11 -16.82 1.14
N SER A 108 6.57 -15.90 0.28
CA SER A 108 8.01 -15.73 0.01
C SER A 108 8.42 -14.27 -0.13
N ARG A 109 9.70 -14.01 0.19
CA ARG A 109 10.35 -12.74 -0.14
C ARG A 109 10.49 -12.59 -1.65
N ILE A 110 10.45 -11.34 -2.11
CA ILE A 110 10.62 -10.97 -3.53
C ILE A 110 12.12 -10.84 -3.85
N GLY A 111 12.53 -11.44 -4.97
CA GLY A 111 13.80 -11.22 -5.65
C GLY A 111 13.60 -10.49 -6.98
N TYR A 112 14.70 -10.12 -7.62
CA TYR A 112 14.70 -9.52 -8.96
C TYR A 112 15.64 -10.30 -9.86
N THR A 113 15.19 -10.61 -11.07
CA THR A 113 16.01 -11.23 -12.11
C THR A 113 15.82 -10.49 -13.44
N PHE A 114 16.64 -10.78 -14.43
CA PHE A 114 16.50 -10.27 -15.80
C PHE A 114 16.03 -11.41 -16.70
N THR A 115 15.06 -11.13 -17.57
CA THR A 115 14.68 -12.05 -18.65
C THR A 115 15.76 -12.08 -19.73
N ALA A 116 15.70 -13.06 -20.64
CA ALA A 116 16.59 -13.13 -21.80
C ALA A 116 16.53 -11.85 -22.68
N GLU A 117 15.38 -11.17 -22.66
CA GLU A 117 15.13 -9.90 -23.35
C GLU A 117 15.68 -8.67 -22.60
N GLY A 118 16.33 -8.85 -21.44
CA GLY A 118 16.90 -7.77 -20.63
C GLY A 118 15.89 -7.02 -19.74
N ARG A 119 14.63 -7.47 -19.67
CA ARG A 119 13.62 -6.86 -18.79
C ARG A 119 13.81 -7.32 -17.35
N LYS A 120 13.83 -6.37 -16.42
CA LYS A 120 13.89 -6.67 -14.98
C LYS A 120 12.51 -7.12 -14.49
N VAL A 121 12.43 -8.35 -13.97
CA VAL A 121 11.21 -8.95 -13.44
C VAL A 121 11.35 -9.30 -11.96
N ARG A 122 10.22 -9.34 -11.26
CA ARG A 122 10.13 -9.79 -9.86
C ARG A 122 9.86 -11.28 -9.84
N PHE A 123 10.50 -11.99 -8.90
CA PHE A 123 10.25 -13.40 -8.67
C PHE A 123 10.15 -13.73 -7.18
N LEU A 124 9.47 -14.83 -6.84
CA LEU A 124 9.42 -15.35 -5.48
C LEU A 124 10.68 -16.19 -5.20
N LYS A 125 11.43 -15.84 -4.15
CA LYS A 125 12.68 -16.55 -3.82
C LYS A 125 12.50 -18.02 -3.46
N ALA A 126 11.38 -18.40 -2.86
CA ALA A 126 11.14 -19.78 -2.46
C ALA A 126 10.75 -20.68 -3.64
N THR A 127 9.93 -20.18 -4.56
CA THR A 127 9.29 -20.96 -5.62
C THR A 127 9.90 -20.73 -7.01
N GLY A 128 10.61 -19.61 -7.20
CA GLY A 128 11.10 -19.16 -8.49
C GLY A 128 10.03 -18.56 -9.40
N GLU A 129 8.77 -18.51 -8.96
CA GLU A 129 7.65 -18.00 -9.76
C GLU A 129 7.81 -16.50 -10.07
N GLN A 130 7.56 -16.13 -11.32
CA GLN A 130 7.58 -14.72 -11.77
C GLN A 130 6.25 -14.03 -11.46
N LEU A 131 6.32 -12.77 -10.99
CA LEU A 131 5.18 -11.95 -10.58
C LEU A 131 4.86 -10.80 -11.55
N ASP A 132 5.72 -10.52 -12.54
CA ASP A 132 5.65 -9.37 -13.46
C ASP A 132 5.69 -9.78 -14.93
#